data_AF-A0A6N7P944-F1
#
_entry.id   AF-A0A6N7P944-F1
#
_cell.length_a   1.000
_cell.length_b   1.000
_cell.length_c   1.000
_cell.angle_alpha   90.00
_cell.angle_beta   90.00
_cell.angle_gamma   90.00
#
_symmetry.space_group_name_H-M   'P 1'
#
loop_
_entity.id
_entity.type
_entity.pdbx_description
1 polymer ?
#
loop_
_entity_poly.entity_id
_entity_poly.type
_entity_poly.pdbx_seq_one_letter_code
_entity_poly.pdbx_strand_id
1 'polypeptide(L)'
;MRKIKLASLAVVMFISAVGAYGNYKAAVDVYYIVPNTAPTSTVYQVGSTPPSDGCLGNAEYVCTVIASFGYSSGQFIPAPEATIFTLYN
;
A
#
# COMPACT_ATOMS: atom_id res chain seq x y z
N MET A 1 -31.94 1.51 -41.64
CA MET A 1 -30.53 1.69 -41.24
C MET A 1 -30.38 2.48 -39.92
N ARG A 2 -31.06 2.12 -38.82
CA ARG A 2 -31.00 2.93 -37.56
C ARG A 2 -30.70 2.15 -36.27
N LYS A 3 -30.62 0.81 -36.30
CA LYS A 3 -30.51 0.00 -35.07
C LYS A 3 -29.06 -0.35 -34.66
N ILE A 4 -28.08 -0.13 -35.53
CA ILE A 4 -26.68 -0.55 -35.30
C ILE A 4 -25.90 0.47 -34.44
N LYS A 5 -26.31 1.74 -34.41
CA LYS A 5 -25.55 2.82 -33.75
C LYS A 5 -25.65 2.85 -32.21
N LEU A 6 -26.67 2.22 -31.61
CA LEU A 6 -26.80 2.18 -30.15
C LEU A 6 -25.92 1.08 -29.51
N ALA A 7 -25.74 -0.05 -30.20
CA ALA A 7 -25.00 -1.19 -29.64
C ALA A 7 -23.51 -0.87 -29.45
N SER A 8 -22.91 -0.07 -30.35
CA SER A 8 -21.51 0.33 -30.23
C SER A 8 -21.25 1.29 -29.06
N LEU A 9 -22.24 2.11 -28.66
CA LEU A 9 -22.09 3.06 -27.56
C LEU A 9 -22.08 2.35 -26.20
N ALA A 10 -22.89 1.30 -26.05
CA ALA A 10 -22.92 0.48 -24.84
C ALA A 10 -21.59 -0.25 -24.60
N VAL A 11 -20.98 -0.81 -25.66
CA VAL A 11 -19.70 -1.54 -25.55
C VAL A 11 -18.56 -0.63 -25.10
N VAL A 12 -18.52 0.62 -25.55
CA VAL A 12 -17.48 1.60 -25.13
C VAL A 12 -17.64 1.96 -23.65
N MET A 13 -18.87 2.12 -23.15
CA MET A 13 -19.11 2.42 -21.73
C MET A 13 -18.67 1.26 -20.81
N PHE A 14 -18.88 0.01 -21.22
CA PHE A 14 -18.42 -1.16 -20.45
C PHE A 14 -16.90 -1.24 -20.38
N ILE A 15 -16.17 -0.90 -21.44
CA ILE A 15 -14.70 -0.93 -21.45
C ILE A 15 -14.11 0.16 -20.53
N SER A 16 -14.71 1.36 -20.52
CA SER A 16 -14.29 2.44 -19.62
C SER A 16 -14.55 2.14 -18.14
N ALA A 17 -15.55 1.33 -17.80
CA ALA A 17 -15.82 0.95 -16.41
C ALA A 17 -14.74 -0.01 -15.86
N VAL A 18 -14.31 -0.99 -16.65
CA VAL A 18 -13.28 -1.96 -16.22
C VAL A 18 -11.92 -1.29 -16.01
N GLY A 19 -11.57 -0.30 -16.85
CA GLY A 19 -10.35 0.51 -16.68
C GLY A 19 -10.35 1.38 -15.42
N ALA A 20 -11.52 1.85 -14.97
CA ALA A 20 -11.64 2.62 -13.73
C ALA A 20 -11.58 1.74 -12.48
N TYR A 21 -12.16 0.53 -12.51
CA TYR A 21 -12.07 -0.43 -11.40
C TYR A 21 -10.66 -0.98 -11.18
N GLY A 22 -9.84 -1.06 -12.22
CA GLY A 22 -8.42 -1.45 -12.10
C GLY A 22 -7.54 -0.40 -11.41
N ASN A 23 -7.91 0.89 -11.50
CA ASN A 23 -7.11 2.00 -10.97
C ASN A 23 -7.57 2.51 -9.59
N TYR A 24 -8.73 2.06 -9.09
CA TYR A 24 -9.29 2.50 -7.80
C TYR A 24 -8.75 1.75 -6.58
N LYS A 25 -7.96 0.69 -6.78
CA LYS A 25 -7.08 0.22 -5.72
C LYS A 25 -5.87 1.13 -5.74
N ALA A 26 -5.92 2.21 -4.96
CA ALA A 26 -4.69 2.85 -4.49
C ALA A 26 -3.77 1.71 -4.03
N ALA A 27 -2.69 1.46 -4.77
CA ALA A 27 -1.80 0.35 -4.47
C ALA A 27 -1.23 0.63 -3.07
N VAL A 28 -1.72 -0.13 -2.09
CA VAL A 28 -1.22 -0.11 -0.72
C VAL A 28 -0.23 -1.25 -0.61
N ASP A 29 1.02 -0.91 -0.36
CA ASP A 29 2.10 -1.87 -0.21
C ASP A 29 2.48 -1.99 1.27
N VAL A 30 2.97 -3.18 1.63
CA VAL A 30 3.50 -3.45 2.96
C VAL A 30 4.99 -3.12 2.95
N TYR A 31 5.39 -2.20 3.81
CA TYR A 31 6.77 -1.79 4.00
C TYR A 31 7.30 -2.32 5.32
N TYR A 32 8.51 -2.88 5.26
CA TYR A 32 9.28 -3.22 6.44
C TYR A 32 9.86 -1.96 7.05
N ILE A 33 9.78 -1.83 8.36
CA ILE A 33 10.29 -0.68 9.09
C ILE A 33 11.59 -1.03 9.80
N VAL A 34 12.52 -0.08 9.84
CA VAL A 34 13.79 -0.20 10.57
C VAL A 34 13.51 -0.63 12.03
N PRO A 35 14.26 -1.59 12.58
CA PRO A 35 14.04 -2.09 13.93
C PRO A 35 14.11 -0.99 14.99
N ASN A 36 13.49 -1.24 16.15
CA ASN A 36 13.41 -0.30 17.28
C ASN A 36 12.62 0.99 16.97
N THR A 37 11.78 0.98 15.95
CA THR A 37 10.87 2.11 15.66
C THR A 37 9.63 2.00 16.55
N ALA A 38 9.39 3.01 17.39
CA ALA A 38 8.22 3.05 18.26
C ALA A 38 6.91 3.29 17.46
N PRO A 39 5.77 2.74 17.89
CA PRO A 39 4.46 2.97 17.26
C PRO A 39 3.96 4.40 17.41
N THR A 40 4.57 5.19 18.29
CA THR A 40 4.30 6.63 18.48
C THR A 40 5.21 7.52 17.63
N SER A 41 6.06 6.94 16.77
CA SER A 41 6.95 7.71 15.91
C SER A 41 6.15 8.55 14.91
N THR A 42 6.62 9.77 14.64
CA THR A 42 6.00 10.68 13.66
C THR A 42 6.31 10.29 12.22
N VAL A 43 7.35 9.46 12.03
CA VAL A 43 7.78 8.93 10.75
C VAL A 43 8.26 7.48 10.90
N TYR A 44 8.08 6.69 9.85
CA TYR A 44 8.54 5.31 9.77
C TYR A 44 9.56 5.18 8.65
N GLN A 45 10.79 4.82 8.98
CA GLN A 45 11.83 4.61 7.98
C GLN A 45 11.70 3.21 7.37
N VAL A 46 11.61 3.14 6.04
CA VAL A 46 11.56 1.87 5.31
C VAL A 46 12.91 1.16 5.40
N GLY A 47 12.91 -0.07 5.89
CA GLY A 47 14.07 -0.94 5.95
C GLY A 47 14.46 -1.49 4.57
N SER A 48 15.76 -1.71 4.36
CA SER A 48 16.29 -2.35 3.15
C SER A 48 16.07 -3.86 3.11
N THR A 49 15.91 -4.44 4.30
CA THR A 49 15.80 -5.87 4.51
C THR A 49 14.55 -6.14 5.33
N PRO A 50 13.80 -7.19 5.00
CA PRO A 50 12.78 -7.68 5.92
C PRO A 50 13.47 -8.01 7.24
N PRO A 51 12.94 -7.59 8.40
CA PRO A 51 13.34 -8.17 9.66
C PRO A 51 13.12 -9.69 9.59
N SER A 52 13.85 -10.42 10.44
CA SER A 52 13.77 -11.88 10.59
C SER A 52 12.40 -12.45 10.23
N ASP A 53 12.37 -13.56 9.47
CA ASP A 53 11.12 -14.23 9.09
C ASP A 53 10.19 -14.33 10.30
N GLY A 54 9.09 -13.56 10.28
CA GLY A 54 8.11 -13.49 11.36
C GLY A 54 8.17 -12.29 12.30
N CYS A 55 8.96 -11.24 12.00
CA CYS A 55 9.03 -10.04 12.85
C CYS A 55 9.43 -10.38 14.29
N LEU A 56 10.44 -11.22 14.48
CA LEU A 56 10.82 -11.69 15.82
C LEU A 56 11.68 -10.64 16.52
N GLY A 57 11.25 -10.14 17.68
CA GLY A 57 11.93 -9.02 18.37
C GLY A 57 11.18 -8.50 19.59
N ASN A 58 11.38 -7.22 19.91
CA ASN A 58 10.64 -6.59 20.99
C ASN A 58 9.27 -6.15 20.50
N ALA A 59 8.21 -6.78 21.02
CA ALA A 59 6.82 -6.59 20.61
C ALA A 59 6.25 -5.18 20.80
N GLU A 60 6.98 -4.27 21.44
CA GLU A 60 6.62 -2.86 21.54
C GLU A 60 7.01 -2.03 20.30
N TYR A 61 7.77 -2.60 19.36
CA TYR A 61 8.23 -1.90 18.16
C TYR A 61 7.46 -2.30 16.90
N VAL A 62 7.40 -1.38 15.95
CA VAL A 62 6.75 -1.56 14.65
C VAL A 62 7.64 -2.41 13.75
N CYS A 63 7.08 -3.49 13.21
CA CYS A 63 7.75 -4.34 12.23
C CYS A 63 7.38 -3.93 10.79
N THR A 64 6.07 -3.80 10.51
CA THR A 64 5.59 -3.44 9.17
C THR A 64 4.50 -2.40 9.21
N VAL A 65 4.48 -1.54 8.20
CA VAL A 65 3.38 -0.59 7.96
C VAL A 65 2.82 -0.79 6.56
N ILE A 66 1.56 -0.45 6.38
CA ILE A 66 0.93 -0.30 5.07
C ILE A 66 0.92 1.18 4.73
N ALA A 67 1.37 1.54 3.54
CA ALA A 67 1.29 2.90 3.04
C ALA A 67 1.06 2.90 1.52
N SER A 68 0.84 4.08 0.95
CA SER A 68 0.76 4.27 -0.50
C SER A 68 2.02 3.71 -1.19
N PHE A 69 1.85 3.13 -2.37
CA PHE A 69 2.98 2.67 -3.20
C PHE A 69 3.98 3.81 -3.47
N GLY A 70 5.27 3.47 -3.59
CA GLY A 70 6.32 4.38 -4.05
C GLY A 70 7.42 4.73 -3.04
N TYR A 71 7.41 4.16 -1.83
CA TYR A 71 8.54 4.31 -0.91
C TYR A 71 9.61 3.27 -1.20
N SER A 72 10.86 3.71 -1.15
CA SER A 72 12.06 2.88 -1.29
C SER A 72 12.78 2.78 0.05
N SER A 73 13.65 1.77 0.15
CA SER A 73 14.50 1.57 1.31
C SER A 73 15.23 2.86 1.72
N GLY A 74 15.17 3.19 3.01
CA GLY A 74 15.80 4.38 3.59
C GLY A 74 14.92 5.63 3.55
N GLN A 75 13.81 5.63 2.80
CA GLN A 75 12.84 6.73 2.82
C GLN A 75 11.97 6.70 4.07
N PHE A 76 11.39 7.85 4.39
CA PHE A 76 10.49 8.02 5.53
C PHE A 76 9.05 8.10 5.05
N ILE A 77 8.20 7.29 5.67
CA ILE A 77 6.75 7.35 5.53
C ILE A 77 6.22 8.19 6.69
N PRO A 78 5.51 9.31 6.43
CA PRO A 78 4.84 10.08 7.47
C PRO A 78 3.80 9.22 8.20
N ALA A 79 3.72 9.33 9.53
CA ALA A 79 2.75 8.57 10.32
C ALA A 79 1.28 8.75 9.89
N PRO A 80 0.81 9.92 9.42
CA PRO A 80 -0.56 10.06 8.90
C PRO A 80 -0.84 9.25 7.63
N GLU A 81 0.19 8.86 6.89
CA GLU A 81 0.11 8.10 5.63
C GLU A 81 0.38 6.61 5.85
N ALA A 82 0.85 6.22 7.05
CA ALA A 82 1.22 4.86 7.40
C ALA A 82 0.20 4.24 8.36
N THR A 83 -0.24 3.02 8.08
CA THR A 83 -1.01 2.20 9.01
C THR A 83 -0.13 1.10 9.54
N ILE A 84 0.09 1.03 10.86
CA ILE A 84 0.83 -0.09 11.46
C ILE A 84 0.08 -1.39 11.17
N PHE A 85 0.77 -2.32 10.52
CA PHE A 85 0.20 -3.62 10.17
C PHE A 85 0.62 -4.71 11.16
N THR A 86 1.90 -4.72 11.53
CA THR A 86 2.42 -5.65 12.54
C THR A 86 3.42 -4.96 13.46
N LEU A 87 3.38 -5.35 14.73
CA LEU A 87 4.48 -5.14 15.66
C LEU A 87 5.40 -6.37 15.61
N TYR A 88 6.59 -6.26 16.19
CA TYR A 88 7.39 -7.45 16.44
C TYR A 88 6.65 -8.42 17.39
N ASN A 89 7.02 -9.69 17.39
CA ASN A 89 6.57 -10.73 18.33
C ASN A 89 7.72 -11.17 19.23
#